data_AF-A0A971KN26-F1
#
_entry.id   AF-A0A971KN26-F1
#
_cell.length_a   1.000
_cell.length_b   1.000
_cell.length_c   1.000
_cell.angle_alpha   90.00
_cell.angle_beta   90.00
_cell.angle_gamma   90.00
#
_symmetry.space_group_name_H-M   'P 1'
#
loop_
_entity.id
_entity.type
_entity.pdbx_description
1 polymer ?
#
loop_
_entity_poly.entity_id
_entity_poly.type
_entity_poly.pdbx_seq_one_letter_code
_entity_poly.pdbx_strand_id
1 'polypeptide(L)'
;MRKVILLLIVLAIIVPLLMDKGIGQKTINLLDIDFDDIGNIEKNLGQIIKLEDLAEDKVNRIILSLPDLDWDKVNKHGKKLKRNLVEWIKERDIEDVEEISALIKVLSKFSKYDNELLTMKLASIFTEDKVAFIKALALNKDKLLELGYAFHYLEIYGEEGRYLADDFNEILNSDELTKEEKLIGFEFIEIIASCET
;
A
#
# COMPACT_ATOMS: atom_id res chain seq x y z
N MET A 1 8.65 -23.30 -43.98
CA MET A 1 9.49 -22.30 -43.28
C MET A 1 9.26 -20.84 -43.72
N ARG A 2 9.04 -20.51 -45.00
CA ARG A 2 8.85 -19.10 -45.44
C ARG A 2 7.57 -18.39 -44.94
N LYS A 3 6.48 -19.10 -44.63
CA LYS A 3 5.23 -18.49 -44.14
C LYS A 3 5.25 -18.08 -42.66
N VAL A 4 6.08 -18.74 -41.84
CA VAL A 4 6.20 -18.44 -40.39
C VAL A 4 7.02 -17.17 -40.16
N ILE A 5 8.04 -16.93 -41.00
CA ILE A 5 8.89 -15.74 -40.92
C ILE A 5 8.12 -14.46 -41.32
N LEU A 6 7.21 -14.56 -42.30
CA LEU A 6 6.39 -13.41 -42.71
C LEU A 6 5.36 -13.01 -41.64
N LEU A 7 4.83 -13.96 -40.87
CA LEU A 7 3.88 -13.70 -39.79
C LEU A 7 4.55 -13.02 -38.58
N LEU A 8 5.80 -13.40 -38.28
CA LEU A 8 6.60 -12.77 -37.23
C LEU A 8 7.03 -11.34 -37.58
N ILE A 9 7.35 -11.06 -38.85
CA ILE A 9 7.72 -9.71 -39.30
C ILE A 9 6.50 -8.79 -39.30
N VAL A 10 5.32 -9.29 -39.67
CA VAL A 10 4.07 -8.52 -39.64
C VAL A 10 3.63 -8.22 -38.20
N LEU A 11 3.81 -9.15 -37.25
CA LEU A 11 3.56 -8.90 -35.82
C LEU A 11 4.55 -7.90 -35.21
N ALA A 12 5.84 -7.98 -35.56
CA ALA A 12 6.86 -7.06 -35.04
C ALA A 12 6.70 -5.61 -35.52
N ILE A 13 6.04 -5.38 -36.66
CA ILE A 13 5.83 -4.04 -37.22
C ILE A 13 4.46 -3.46 -36.82
N ILE A 14 3.43 -4.29 -36.66
CA ILE A 14 2.07 -3.82 -36.35
C ILE A 14 1.86 -3.55 -34.85
N VAL A 15 2.50 -4.30 -33.95
CA VAL A 15 2.36 -4.09 -32.50
C VAL A 15 2.88 -2.71 -32.06
N PRO A 16 4.05 -2.21 -32.56
CA PRO A 16 4.48 -0.85 -32.25
C PRO A 16 3.59 0.23 -32.91
N LEU A 17 3.03 -0.04 -34.10
CA LEU A 17 2.22 0.94 -34.84
C LEU A 17 0.81 1.15 -34.25
N LEU A 18 0.29 0.17 -33.50
CA LEU A 18 -1.00 0.30 -32.80
C LEU A 18 -0.88 0.97 -31.43
N MET A 19 0.33 1.12 -30.88
CA MET A 19 0.58 1.82 -29.62
C MET A 19 0.74 3.34 -29.76
N ASP A 20 0.81 3.87 -30.99
CA ASP A 20 1.05 5.30 -31.24
C ASP A 20 -0.25 6.11 -31.40
N LYS A 21 -1.12 6.08 -30.38
CA LYS A 21 -2.20 7.06 -30.20
C LYS A 21 -2.32 7.49 -28.75
N GLY A 22 -1.40 8.35 -28.32
CA GLY A 22 -1.53 9.04 -27.05
C GLY A 22 -0.30 9.87 -26.68
N ILE A 23 -0.12 11.02 -27.34
CA ILE A 23 0.59 12.22 -26.84
C ILE A 23 1.80 11.92 -25.93
N GLY A 24 2.97 11.69 -26.53
CA GLY A 24 4.28 12.07 -25.99
C GLY A 24 4.57 11.82 -24.51
N GLN A 25 4.20 10.67 -23.95
CA GLN A 25 4.80 10.21 -22.69
C GLN A 25 6.21 9.73 -23.01
N LYS A 26 7.21 10.48 -22.54
CA LYS A 26 8.61 10.03 -22.52
C LYS A 26 8.63 8.75 -21.68
N THR A 27 8.69 7.59 -22.33
CA THR A 27 8.87 6.29 -21.66
C THR A 27 10.24 6.33 -20.98
N ILE A 28 10.25 6.50 -19.66
CA ILE A 28 11.49 6.38 -18.89
C ILE A 28 11.94 4.92 -18.95
N ASN A 29 13.24 4.72 -19.18
CA ASN A 29 13.82 3.40 -19.07
C ASN A 29 13.89 3.06 -17.57
N LEU A 30 13.34 1.92 -17.16
CA LEU A 30 13.37 1.42 -15.78
C LEU A 30 14.80 1.35 -15.22
N LEU A 31 15.80 1.26 -16.10
CA LEU A 31 17.23 1.27 -15.78
C LEU A 31 17.75 2.65 -15.34
N ASP A 32 17.03 3.74 -15.61
CA ASP A 32 17.43 5.12 -15.28
C ASP A 32 16.87 5.57 -13.92
N ILE A 33 16.02 4.77 -13.29
CA ILE A 33 15.44 5.06 -11.99
C ILE A 33 16.32 4.45 -10.92
N ASP A 34 16.89 5.31 -10.09
CA ASP A 34 17.60 4.91 -8.89
C ASP A 34 16.58 4.76 -7.74
N PHE A 35 16.31 3.52 -7.35
CA PHE A 35 15.37 3.22 -6.25
C PHE A 35 16.03 3.32 -4.86
N ASP A 36 17.33 3.62 -4.78
CA ASP A 36 17.99 3.96 -3.51
C ASP A 36 17.95 5.47 -3.21
N ASP A 37 17.60 6.31 -4.20
CA ASP A 37 17.49 7.76 -4.05
C ASP A 37 16.02 8.19 -3.99
N ILE A 38 15.59 8.62 -2.80
CA ILE A 38 14.24 9.14 -2.55
C ILE A 38 13.89 10.28 -3.51
N GLY A 39 14.82 11.17 -3.83
CA GLY A 39 14.58 12.27 -4.76
C GLY A 39 14.34 11.79 -6.20
N ASN A 40 14.94 10.65 -6.57
CA ASN A 40 14.71 10.01 -7.86
C ASN A 40 13.34 9.30 -7.88
N ILE A 41 12.98 8.59 -6.81
CA ILE A 41 11.64 8.00 -6.64
C ILE A 41 10.56 9.09 -6.74
N GLU A 42 10.69 10.19 -5.99
CA GLU A 42 9.74 11.31 -6.00
C GLU A 42 9.52 11.86 -7.41
N LYS A 43 10.62 12.15 -8.11
CA LYS A 43 10.58 12.74 -9.46
C LYS A 43 9.88 11.84 -10.46
N ASN A 44 9.99 10.52 -10.27
CA ASN A 44 9.51 9.53 -11.22
C ASN A 44 8.25 8.79 -10.76
N LEU A 45 7.71 9.10 -9.58
CA LEU A 45 6.60 8.39 -8.94
C LEU A 45 5.40 8.18 -9.88
N GLY A 46 4.97 9.22 -10.60
CA GLY A 46 3.83 9.13 -11.51
C GLY A 46 4.04 8.25 -12.74
N GLN A 47 5.28 7.91 -13.06
CA GLN A 47 5.62 6.93 -14.09
C GLN A 47 5.79 5.53 -13.49
N ILE A 48 6.45 5.45 -12.33
CA ILE A 48 6.65 4.21 -11.57
C ILE A 48 5.33 3.50 -11.32
N ILE A 49 4.31 4.21 -10.81
CA ILE A 49 3.00 3.62 -10.48
C ILE A 49 2.16 3.20 -11.69
N LYS A 50 2.63 3.47 -12.92
CA LYS A 50 2.00 2.99 -14.16
C LYS A 50 2.68 1.74 -14.70
N LEU A 51 3.80 1.32 -14.10
CA LEU A 51 4.48 0.09 -14.46
C LEU A 51 3.68 -1.08 -13.88
N GLU A 52 3.20 -1.95 -14.76
CA GLU A 52 2.44 -3.15 -14.37
C GLU A 52 3.38 -4.13 -13.65
N ASP A 53 4.54 -4.41 -14.27
CA ASP A 53 5.55 -5.35 -13.75
C ASP A 53 6.76 -4.60 -13.17
N LEU A 54 6.77 -4.45 -11.85
CA LEU A 54 7.93 -4.02 -11.08
C LEU A 54 8.43 -5.19 -10.25
N ALA A 55 9.74 -5.40 -10.20
CA ALA A 55 10.32 -6.40 -9.31
C ALA A 55 10.01 -6.04 -7.84
N GLU A 56 9.76 -7.06 -7.03
CA GLU A 56 9.33 -6.94 -5.63
C GLU A 56 10.27 -6.05 -4.81
N ASP A 57 11.59 -6.25 -4.94
CA ASP A 57 12.60 -5.44 -4.25
C ASP A 57 12.45 -3.93 -4.52
N LYS A 58 12.00 -3.55 -5.73
CA LYS A 58 11.76 -2.16 -6.10
C LYS A 58 10.43 -1.66 -5.55
N VAL A 59 9.41 -2.51 -5.51
CA VAL A 59 8.11 -2.19 -4.88
C VAL A 59 8.35 -1.84 -3.42
N ASN A 60 9.10 -2.69 -2.72
CA ASN A 60 9.36 -2.51 -1.30
C ASN A 60 10.13 -1.22 -1.05
N ARG A 61 11.15 -0.92 -1.87
CA ARG A 61 11.87 0.36 -1.80
C ARG A 61 10.97 1.58 -1.97
N ILE A 62 9.99 1.52 -2.88
CA ILE A 62 9.03 2.61 -3.06
C ILE A 62 8.15 2.77 -1.82
N ILE A 63 7.58 1.66 -1.31
CA ILE A 63 6.70 1.66 -0.14
C ILE A 63 7.43 2.22 1.08
N LEU A 64 8.63 1.72 1.35
CA LEU A 64 9.48 2.16 2.45
C LEU A 64 9.89 3.63 2.33
N SER A 65 9.95 4.19 1.12
CA SER A 65 10.27 5.60 0.88
C SER A 65 9.07 6.54 1.06
N LEU A 66 7.83 6.05 1.09
CA LEU A 66 6.62 6.88 1.16
C LEU A 66 6.61 7.88 2.33
N PRO A 67 7.01 7.51 3.56
CA PRO A 67 7.02 8.44 4.70
C PRO A 67 7.90 9.67 4.47
N ASP A 68 8.96 9.51 3.70
CA ASP A 68 10.03 10.50 3.51
C ASP A 68 9.88 11.36 2.24
N LEU A 69 8.85 11.11 1.42
CA LEU A 69 8.57 11.94 0.26
C LEU A 69 8.22 13.37 0.68
N ASP A 70 8.59 14.35 -0.15
CA ASP A 70 8.09 15.73 -0.08
C ASP A 70 6.65 15.76 -0.59
N TRP A 71 5.73 15.49 0.33
CA TRP A 71 4.30 15.44 0.05
C TRP A 71 3.75 16.76 -0.51
N ASP A 72 4.40 17.91 -0.26
CA ASP A 72 4.01 19.18 -0.87
C ASP A 72 4.33 19.21 -2.37
N LYS A 73 5.47 18.62 -2.78
CA LYS A 73 5.75 18.40 -4.20
C LYS A 73 4.79 17.38 -4.82
N VAL A 74 4.55 16.25 -4.16
CA VAL A 74 3.58 15.24 -4.64
C VAL A 74 2.21 15.87 -4.85
N ASN A 75 1.76 16.73 -3.93
CA ASN A 75 0.49 17.46 -4.03
C ASN A 75 0.43 18.41 -5.24
N LYS A 76 1.55 19.02 -5.66
CA LYS A 76 1.62 19.89 -6.85
C LYS A 76 1.39 19.12 -8.15
N HIS A 77 1.68 17.82 -8.18
CA HIS A 77 1.37 16.96 -9.33
C HIS A 77 -0.12 16.58 -9.42
N GLY A 78 -0.93 16.99 -8.44
CA GLY A 78 -2.39 16.93 -8.46
C GLY A 78 -2.98 15.71 -7.76
N LYS A 79 -4.28 15.79 -7.41
CA LYS A 79 -5.00 14.74 -6.68
C LYS A 79 -4.99 13.37 -7.36
N LYS A 80 -4.93 13.35 -8.70
CA LYS A 80 -4.92 12.12 -9.50
C LYS A 80 -3.67 11.27 -9.22
N LEU A 81 -2.51 11.89 -8.96
CA LEU A 81 -1.29 11.13 -8.65
C LEU A 81 -1.45 10.34 -7.35
N LYS A 82 -1.98 10.97 -6.30
CA LYS A 82 -2.19 10.32 -5.00
C LYS A 82 -3.22 9.19 -5.08
N ARG A 83 -4.32 9.41 -5.82
CA ARG A 83 -5.32 8.36 -6.09
C ARG A 83 -4.66 7.14 -6.76
N ASN A 84 -3.93 7.38 -7.85
CA ASN A 84 -3.25 6.32 -8.58
C ASN A 84 -2.21 5.60 -7.71
N LEU A 85 -1.52 6.30 -6.80
CA LEU A 85 -0.58 5.68 -5.88
C LEU A 85 -1.30 4.74 -4.91
N VAL A 86 -2.42 5.16 -4.31
CA VAL A 86 -3.20 4.29 -3.41
C VAL A 86 -3.76 3.08 -4.15
N GLU A 87 -4.28 3.28 -5.37
CA GLU A 87 -4.72 2.17 -6.21
C GLU A 87 -3.56 1.21 -6.52
N TRP A 88 -2.38 1.74 -6.84
CA TRP A 88 -1.19 0.94 -7.09
C TRP A 88 -0.74 0.17 -5.84
N ILE A 89 -0.80 0.75 -4.64
CA ILE A 89 -0.47 0.09 -3.36
C ILE A 89 -1.47 -1.03 -3.05
N LYS A 90 -2.76 -0.79 -3.28
CA LYS A 90 -3.83 -1.73 -2.94
C LYS A 90 -3.68 -3.08 -3.64
N GLU A 91 -3.20 -3.08 -4.87
CA GLU A 91 -2.98 -4.29 -5.68
C GLU A 91 -1.66 -5.02 -5.34
N ARG A 92 -0.86 -4.52 -4.38
CA ARG A 92 0.38 -5.17 -3.96
C ARG A 92 0.15 -6.10 -2.78
N ASP A 93 0.90 -7.20 -2.80
CA ASP A 93 1.08 -8.02 -1.63
C ASP A 93 2.04 -7.32 -0.67
N ILE A 94 1.65 -7.20 0.60
CA ILE A 94 2.38 -6.42 1.61
C ILE A 94 2.29 -7.17 2.92
N GLU A 95 3.38 -7.86 3.25
CA GLU A 95 3.47 -8.74 4.42
C GLU A 95 4.52 -8.24 5.43
N ASP A 96 5.51 -7.46 4.98
CA ASP A 96 6.62 -7.01 5.80
C ASP A 96 6.22 -5.91 6.80
N VAL A 97 6.71 -6.03 8.04
CA VAL A 97 6.35 -5.13 9.15
C VAL A 97 6.73 -3.68 8.87
N GLU A 98 7.89 -3.45 8.26
CA GLU A 98 8.39 -2.13 7.94
C GLU A 98 7.58 -1.49 6.81
N GLU A 99 7.15 -2.27 5.82
CA GLU A 99 6.24 -1.82 4.76
C GLU A 99 4.87 -1.42 5.31
N ILE A 100 4.27 -2.28 6.15
CA ILE A 100 3.00 -1.98 6.83
C ILE A 100 3.16 -0.70 7.67
N SER A 101 4.26 -0.58 8.42
CA SER A 101 4.57 0.63 9.18
C SER A 101 4.68 1.86 8.29
N ALA A 102 5.27 1.76 7.09
CA ALA A 102 5.39 2.87 6.17
C ALA A 102 4.01 3.35 5.71
N LEU A 103 3.09 2.42 5.42
CA LEU A 103 1.71 2.74 5.06
C LEU A 103 0.96 3.46 6.19
N ILE A 104 1.09 2.99 7.44
CA ILE A 104 0.46 3.60 8.61
C ILE A 104 0.89 5.07 8.76
N LYS A 105 2.19 5.37 8.58
CA LYS A 105 2.75 6.73 8.74
C LYS A 105 2.17 7.73 7.74
N VAL A 106 1.78 7.27 6.55
CA VAL A 106 1.37 8.15 5.44
C VAL A 106 -0.14 8.34 5.33
N LEU A 107 -0.96 7.69 6.17
CA LEU A 107 -2.42 7.83 6.17
C LEU A 107 -2.88 9.29 6.09
N SER A 108 -2.34 10.17 6.93
CA SER A 108 -2.73 11.58 6.99
C SER A 108 -2.30 12.42 5.78
N LYS A 109 -1.52 11.87 4.84
CA LYS A 109 -1.07 12.54 3.60
C LYS A 109 -2.10 12.45 2.48
N PHE A 110 -3.06 11.56 2.62
CA PHE A 110 -4.08 11.26 1.63
C PHE A 110 -5.38 12.04 1.88
N SER A 111 -6.19 12.24 0.83
CA SER A 111 -7.53 12.80 1.04
C SER A 111 -8.42 11.80 1.77
N LYS A 112 -9.56 12.23 2.36
CA LYS A 112 -10.47 11.32 3.08
C LYS A 112 -10.77 10.03 2.30
N TYR A 113 -11.16 10.16 1.02
CA TYR A 113 -11.50 9.01 0.18
C TYR A 113 -10.27 8.17 -0.24
N ASP A 114 -9.06 8.76 -0.32
CA ASP A 114 -7.83 8.01 -0.61
C ASP A 114 -7.38 7.24 0.66
N ASN A 115 -7.48 7.88 1.81
CA ASN A 115 -7.16 7.33 3.12
C ASN A 115 -8.07 6.15 3.47
N GLU A 116 -9.36 6.22 3.14
CA GLU A 116 -10.31 5.12 3.32
C GLU A 116 -9.85 3.86 2.55
N LEU A 117 -9.44 3.99 1.29
CA LEU A 117 -8.92 2.86 0.52
C LEU A 117 -7.63 2.26 1.11
N LEU A 118 -6.72 3.11 1.59
CA LEU A 118 -5.50 2.66 2.23
C LEU A 118 -5.78 1.97 3.57
N THR A 119 -6.76 2.47 4.33
CA THR A 119 -7.25 1.85 5.56
C THR A 119 -7.87 0.49 5.27
N MET A 120 -8.65 0.34 4.20
CA MET A 120 -9.19 -0.96 3.79
C MET A 120 -8.06 -1.98 3.50
N LYS A 121 -6.96 -1.55 2.85
CA LYS A 121 -5.79 -2.43 2.65
C LYS A 121 -5.17 -2.82 3.99
N LEU A 122 -4.98 -1.88 4.92
CA LEU A 122 -4.48 -2.17 6.26
C LEU A 122 -5.41 -3.11 7.05
N ALA A 123 -6.73 -3.00 6.88
CA ALA A 123 -7.70 -3.89 7.51
C ALA A 123 -7.64 -5.31 6.94
N SER A 124 -7.42 -5.46 5.63
CA SER A 124 -7.15 -6.78 5.01
C SER A 124 -5.85 -7.38 5.56
N ILE A 125 -4.77 -6.59 5.68
CA ILE A 125 -3.52 -7.06 6.30
C ILE A 125 -3.75 -7.52 7.74
N PHE A 126 -4.45 -6.72 8.57
CA PHE A 126 -4.79 -7.11 9.94
C PHE A 126 -5.60 -8.42 10.02
N THR A 127 -6.43 -8.68 9.01
CA THR A 127 -7.21 -9.91 8.90
C THR A 127 -6.34 -11.12 8.58
N GLU A 128 -5.43 -10.95 7.62
CA GLU A 128 -4.64 -12.02 7.02
C GLU A 128 -3.42 -12.36 7.89
N ASP A 129 -2.71 -11.33 8.36
CA ASP A 129 -1.59 -11.44 9.30
C ASP A 129 -1.69 -10.40 10.41
N LYS A 130 -2.40 -10.81 11.47
CA LYS A 130 -2.62 -10.00 12.66
C LYS A 130 -1.32 -9.67 13.39
N VAL A 131 -0.36 -10.60 13.41
CA VAL A 131 0.90 -10.44 14.14
C VAL A 131 1.75 -9.38 13.47
N ALA A 132 1.92 -9.44 12.15
CA ALA A 132 2.67 -8.44 11.40
C ALA A 132 2.04 -7.04 11.53
N PHE A 133 0.72 -6.94 11.43
CA PHE A 133 0.01 -5.68 11.61
C PHE A 133 0.22 -5.09 13.01
N ILE A 134 0.09 -5.89 14.08
CA ILE A 134 0.26 -5.40 15.45
C ILE A 134 1.70 -4.96 15.72
N LYS A 135 2.70 -5.68 15.20
CA LYS A 135 4.11 -5.25 15.27
C LYS A 135 4.30 -3.90 14.58
N ALA A 136 3.75 -3.74 13.38
CA ALA A 136 3.83 -2.48 12.65
C ALA A 136 3.11 -1.34 13.40
N LEU A 137 1.94 -1.60 13.98
CA LEU A 137 1.20 -0.62 14.77
C LEU A 137 1.96 -0.21 16.05
N ALA A 138 2.65 -1.16 16.69
CA ALA A 138 3.49 -0.88 17.86
C ALA A 138 4.69 0.03 17.54
N LEU A 139 5.15 0.07 16.29
CA LEU A 139 6.14 1.06 15.81
C LEU A 139 5.53 2.46 15.57
N ASN A 140 4.19 2.58 15.54
CA ASN A 140 3.44 3.79 15.18
C ASN A 140 2.33 4.08 16.20
N LYS A 141 2.65 4.00 17.50
CA LYS A 141 1.66 4.11 18.59
C LYS A 141 0.89 5.42 18.58
N ASP A 142 1.46 6.50 18.05
CA ASP A 142 0.79 7.78 17.86
C ASP A 142 -0.39 7.71 16.86
N LYS A 143 -0.46 6.63 16.06
CA LYS A 143 -1.52 6.34 15.08
C LYS A 143 -2.60 5.42 15.59
N LEU A 144 -2.45 4.86 16.79
CA LEU A 144 -3.38 3.90 17.38
C LEU A 144 -4.83 4.38 17.34
N LEU A 145 -5.08 5.59 17.84
CA LEU A 145 -6.41 6.17 17.93
C LEU A 145 -7.00 6.48 16.54
N GLU A 146 -6.18 7.07 15.66
CA GLU A 146 -6.56 7.39 14.27
C GLU A 146 -7.02 6.11 13.53
N LEU A 147 -6.22 5.05 13.62
CA LEU A 147 -6.50 3.77 12.96
C LEU A 147 -7.67 3.02 13.61
N GLY A 148 -7.77 3.01 14.93
CA GLY A 148 -8.85 2.30 15.63
C GLY A 148 -10.22 2.86 15.24
N TYR A 149 -10.35 4.20 15.19
CA TYR A 149 -11.58 4.84 14.69
C TYR A 149 -11.84 4.52 13.22
N ALA A 150 -10.79 4.49 12.38
CA ALA A 150 -10.94 4.17 10.97
C ALA A 150 -11.41 2.71 10.77
N PHE A 151 -10.89 1.76 11.55
CA PHE A 151 -11.30 0.36 11.52
C PHE A 151 -12.73 0.16 12.04
N HIS A 152 -13.12 0.89 13.09
CA HIS A 152 -14.50 0.90 13.53
C HIS A 152 -15.45 1.38 12.43
N TYR A 153 -15.12 2.49 11.76
CA TYR A 153 -15.94 3.02 10.68
C TYR A 153 -16.05 2.08 9.48
N LEU A 154 -15.06 1.21 9.26
CA LEU A 154 -15.10 0.16 8.25
C LEU A 154 -15.93 -1.07 8.68
N GLU A 155 -16.46 -1.09 9.91
CA GLU A 155 -17.33 -2.16 10.43
C GLU A 155 -16.71 -3.56 10.22
N ILE A 156 -15.41 -3.71 10.49
CA ILE A 156 -14.67 -4.96 10.24
C ILE A 156 -15.15 -6.17 11.07
N TYR A 157 -16.08 -5.95 12.01
CA TYR A 157 -16.70 -6.96 12.87
C TYR A 157 -18.21 -6.98 12.66
N GLY A 158 -18.84 -8.15 12.81
CA GLY A 158 -20.31 -8.29 12.85
C GLY A 158 -20.96 -8.89 11.59
N GLU A 159 -20.58 -8.48 10.38
CA GLU A 159 -21.31 -8.93 9.16
C GLU A 159 -20.87 -10.30 8.61
N GLU A 160 -19.62 -10.75 8.84
CA GLU A 160 -19.06 -11.95 8.20
C GLU A 160 -18.57 -13.03 9.17
N GLY A 161 -19.09 -13.05 10.40
CA GLY A 161 -18.71 -14.07 11.40
C GLY A 161 -17.31 -13.88 11.99
N ARG A 162 -16.71 -12.70 11.81
CA ARG A 162 -15.54 -12.28 12.59
C ARG A 162 -15.99 -11.71 13.92
N TYR A 163 -15.45 -12.26 14.99
CA TYR A 163 -15.74 -11.82 16.35
C TYR A 163 -14.53 -11.18 16.99
N LEU A 164 -14.76 -10.03 17.62
CA LEU A 164 -13.74 -9.30 18.36
C LEU A 164 -13.03 -10.17 19.41
N ALA A 165 -13.77 -11.07 20.06
CA ALA A 165 -13.24 -11.98 21.05
C ALA A 165 -12.22 -12.98 20.48
N ASP A 166 -12.37 -13.39 19.22
CA ASP A 166 -11.45 -14.33 18.58
C ASP A 166 -10.11 -13.64 18.31
N ASP A 167 -10.15 -12.44 17.73
CA ASP A 167 -8.95 -11.63 17.48
C ASP A 167 -8.25 -11.24 18.79
N PHE A 168 -9.01 -10.91 19.83
CA PHE A 168 -8.45 -10.65 21.16
C PHE A 168 -7.70 -11.87 21.70
N ASN A 169 -8.29 -13.06 21.60
CA ASN A 169 -7.67 -14.31 22.05
C ASN A 169 -6.42 -14.65 21.24
N GLU A 170 -6.43 -14.42 19.92
CA GLU A 170 -5.28 -14.65 19.06
C GLU A 170 -4.10 -13.75 19.46
N ILE A 171 -4.35 -12.45 19.66
CA ILE A 171 -3.32 -11.50 20.13
C ILE A 171 -2.80 -11.91 21.51
N LEU A 172 -3.69 -12.24 22.44
CA LEU A 172 -3.32 -12.61 23.81
C LEU A 172 -2.41 -13.85 23.85
N ASN A 173 -2.71 -14.85 23.03
CA ASN A 173 -2.03 -16.14 23.06
C ASN A 173 -0.87 -16.25 22.06
N SER A 174 -0.60 -15.23 21.23
CA SER A 174 0.53 -15.26 20.29
C SER A 174 1.87 -15.27 21.00
N ASP A 175 2.75 -16.23 20.70
CA ASP A 175 4.13 -16.28 21.20
C ASP A 175 5.08 -15.37 20.40
N GLU A 176 4.62 -14.84 19.27
CA GLU A 176 5.40 -13.96 18.39
C GLU A 176 5.30 -12.48 18.75
N LEU A 177 4.35 -12.13 19.62
CA LEU A 177 4.15 -10.79 20.14
C LEU A 177 4.76 -10.65 21.55
N THR A 178 5.52 -9.58 21.74
CA THR A 178 5.97 -9.15 23.06
C THR A 178 4.80 -8.67 23.90
N LYS A 179 5.00 -8.55 25.22
CA LYS A 179 3.97 -8.03 26.13
C LYS A 179 3.49 -6.62 25.75
N GLU A 180 4.40 -5.80 25.24
CA GLU A 180 4.10 -4.43 24.83
C GLU A 180 3.28 -4.40 23.54
N GLU A 181 3.63 -5.22 22.55
CA GLU A 181 2.85 -5.34 21.32
C GLU A 181 1.45 -5.93 21.58
N LYS A 182 1.33 -6.89 22.50
CA LYS A 182 0.01 -7.39 22.94
C LYS A 182 -0.84 -6.30 23.56
N LEU A 183 -0.25 -5.46 24.41
CA LEU A 183 -0.96 -4.32 25.00
C LEU A 183 -1.46 -3.36 23.92
N ILE A 184 -0.62 -3.03 22.94
CA ILE A 184 -1.00 -2.21 21.78
C ILE A 184 -2.16 -2.86 20.99
N GLY A 185 -2.10 -4.17 20.77
CA GLY A 185 -3.20 -4.88 20.11
C GLY A 185 -4.50 -4.84 20.91
N PHE A 186 -4.45 -4.95 22.24
CA PHE A 186 -5.65 -4.82 23.07
C PHE A 186 -6.22 -3.41 23.04
N GLU A 187 -5.39 -2.38 23.20
CA GLU A 187 -5.85 -0.99 23.13
C GLU A 187 -6.47 -0.70 21.75
N PHE A 188 -5.88 -1.23 20.67
CA PHE A 188 -6.42 -1.09 19.33
C PHE A 188 -7.82 -1.71 19.18
N ILE A 189 -7.98 -2.96 19.63
CA ILE A 189 -9.27 -3.66 19.62
C ILE A 189 -10.30 -2.95 20.50
N GLU A 190 -9.90 -2.46 21.67
CA GLU A 190 -10.76 -1.71 22.57
C GLU A 190 -11.26 -0.42 21.91
N ILE A 191 -10.39 0.32 21.21
CA ILE A 191 -10.79 1.52 20.47
C ILE A 191 -11.84 1.16 19.42
N ILE A 192 -11.63 0.08 18.65
CA ILE A 192 -12.59 -0.38 17.64
C ILE A 192 -13.96 -0.70 18.27
N ALA A 193 -13.97 -1.37 19.42
CA ALA A 193 -15.19 -1.72 20.15
C ALA A 193 -15.89 -0.51 20.78
N SER A 194 -15.11 0.44 21.31
CA SER A 194 -15.60 1.53 22.15
C SER A 194 -16.45 2.57 21.41
N CYS A 195 -16.47 2.53 20.09
CA CYS A 195 -17.18 3.50 19.26
C CYS A 195 -18.67 3.16 19.05
N GLU A 196 -19.20 2.11 19.69
CA GLU A 196 -20.62 1.72 19.65
C GLU A 196 -21.56 2.60 20.52
N THR A 197 -21.09 3.70 21.13
CA THR A 197 -21.90 4.57 22.01
C THR A 197 -22.45 5.83 21.36
#